data_AF-A0A2G9QCW8-F1
#
_entry.id   AF-A0A2G9QCW8-F1
#
_cell.length_a   1.000
_cell.length_b   1.000
_cell.length_c   1.000
_cell.angle_alpha   90.00
_cell.angle_beta   90.00
_cell.angle_gamma   90.00
#
_symmetry.space_group_name_H-M   'P 1'
#
loop_
_entity.id
_entity.type
_entity.pdbx_description
1 polymer ?
#
loop_
_entity_poly.entity_id
_entity_poly.type
_entity_poly.pdbx_seq_one_letter_code
_entity_poly.pdbx_strand_id
1 'polypeptide(L)'
;FKLCGTTYVKIFFFFGIQSLFSELILENSKLPEGVTISYKSFCKNGEIGTGENGRKCFNISLGDQVEFEITITAHKCPKKDQTESIKIKPLGFNDEVEILLKFICECDCQQFGTPDSPKCHFGNGTFECGACRYLRDITLLIHT
;
A
#
# COMPACT_ATOMS: atom_id res chain seq x y z
N PHE A 1 -1.35 4.36 6.35
CA PHE A 1 -2.14 4.88 5.20
C PHE A 1 -3.30 3.95 4.93
N LYS A 2 -4.49 4.47 4.56
CA LYS A 2 -5.61 3.61 4.14
C LYS A 2 -5.41 3.22 2.67
N LEU A 3 -5.37 1.92 2.37
CA LEU A 3 -5.09 1.38 1.04
C LEU A 3 -6.32 0.68 0.46
N CYS A 4 -6.85 1.26 -0.61
CA CYS A 4 -7.78 0.63 -1.55
C CYS A 4 -7.24 0.99 -2.95
N GLY A 5 -6.64 0.03 -3.66
CA GLY A 5 -5.91 0.31 -4.90
C GLY A 5 -4.53 0.92 -4.65
N THR A 6 -4.28 2.12 -5.18
CA THR A 6 -2.93 2.75 -5.22
C THR A 6 -2.82 3.94 -4.28
N THR A 7 -1.68 4.06 -3.60
CA THR A 7 -1.32 5.20 -2.73
C THR A 7 0.09 5.67 -3.03
N TYR A 8 0.30 6.98 -2.93
CA TYR A 8 1.60 7.63 -3.15
C TYR A 8 2.16 8.13 -1.83
N VAL A 9 3.43 7.84 -1.57
CA VAL A 9 4.17 8.30 -0.39
C VAL A 9 5.39 9.06 -0.86
N LYS A 10 5.59 10.28 -0.37
CA LYS A 10 6.76 11.11 -0.67
C LYS A 10 7.72 11.08 0.52
N ILE A 11 8.98 10.71 0.28
CA ILE A 11 10.03 10.70 1.29
C ILE A 11 11.13 11.67 0.86
N PHE A 12 11.50 12.57 1.76
CA PHE A 12 12.58 13.53 1.57
C PHE A 12 13.81 13.09 2.35
N PHE A 13 14.95 13.04 1.68
CA PHE A 13 16.25 12.82 2.31
C PHE A 13 17.06 14.10 2.24
N PHE A 14 17.58 14.52 3.40
CA PHE A 14 18.44 15.68 3.54
C PHE A 14 19.84 15.22 3.92
N PHE A 15 20.83 15.52 3.08
CA PHE A 15 22.21 15.14 3.34
C PHE A 15 22.91 16.26 4.11
N GLY A 16 23.08 16.05 5.42
CA GLY A 16 23.74 17.00 6.32
C GLY A 16 25.24 17.12 6.06
N ILE A 17 25.88 18.09 6.72
CA ILE A 17 27.27 18.56 6.50
C ILE A 17 28.35 17.45 6.70
N GLN A 18 28.02 16.33 7.33
CA GLN A 18 28.92 15.19 7.56
C GLN A 18 28.68 14.00 6.61
N SER A 19 27.82 14.15 5.61
CA SER A 19 27.45 13.09 4.66
C SER A 19 28.52 12.90 3.56
N LEU A 20 29.04 11.68 3.39
CA LEU A 20 30.02 11.33 2.35
C LEU A 20 29.41 10.48 1.23
N PHE A 21 28.11 10.63 0.96
CA PHE A 21 27.39 9.78 0.01
C PHE A 21 27.32 10.43 -1.37
N SER A 22 27.95 9.81 -2.37
CA SER A 22 27.80 10.19 -3.79
C SER A 22 26.62 9.49 -4.46
N GLU A 23 26.09 8.44 -3.85
CA GLU A 23 24.96 7.67 -4.36
C GLU A 23 23.99 7.36 -3.22
N LEU A 24 22.69 7.46 -3.51
CA LEU A 24 21.61 6.99 -2.65
C LEU A 24 20.78 5.98 -3.41
N ILE A 25 20.66 4.78 -2.87
CA ILE A 25 19.76 3.74 -3.36
C ILE A 25 18.77 3.40 -2.25
N LEU A 26 17.48 3.37 -2.57
CA LEU A 26 16.45 2.88 -1.65
C LEU A 26 16.19 1.39 -1.81
N GLU A 27 15.98 0.74 -0.69
CA GLU A 27 15.53 -0.65 -0.58
C GLU A 27 14.28 -0.73 0.29
N ASN A 28 13.49 -1.79 0.07
CA ASN A 28 12.34 -2.12 0.90
C ASN A 28 12.45 -3.51 1.53
N SER A 29 11.80 -3.69 2.66
CA SER A 29 11.52 -5.00 3.24
C SER A 29 10.70 -5.87 2.27
N LYS A 30 10.62 -7.18 2.56
CA LYS A 30 9.72 -8.09 1.84
C LYS A 30 8.30 -7.50 1.81
N LEU A 31 7.70 -7.51 0.62
CA LEU A 31 6.35 -6.99 0.44
C LEU A 31 5.30 -8.00 0.92
N PRO A 32 4.20 -7.53 1.51
CA PRO A 32 3.03 -8.36 1.80
C PRO A 32 2.44 -8.98 0.53
N GLU A 33 1.72 -10.09 0.68
CA GLU A 33 1.08 -10.76 -0.46
C GLU A 33 0.07 -9.82 -1.16
N GLY A 34 0.14 -9.75 -2.48
CA GLY A 34 -0.77 -8.92 -3.27
C GLY A 34 -0.47 -7.42 -3.19
N VAL A 35 0.70 -7.01 -2.69
CA VAL A 35 1.17 -5.62 -2.72
C VAL A 35 2.34 -5.49 -3.70
N THR A 36 2.29 -4.43 -4.53
CA THR A 36 3.41 -4.04 -5.40
C THR A 36 3.89 -2.65 -5.05
N ILE A 37 5.19 -2.40 -5.22
CA ILE A 37 5.83 -1.11 -5.00
C ILE A 37 6.57 -0.66 -6.26
N SER A 38 6.56 0.64 -6.53
CA SER A 38 7.42 1.25 -7.55
C SER A 38 7.93 2.59 -7.05
N TYR A 39 9.04 3.04 -7.63
CA TYR A 39 9.76 4.23 -7.19
C TYR A 39 9.95 5.20 -8.34
N LYS A 40 9.90 6.48 -8.00
CA LYS A 40 10.32 7.58 -8.85
C LYS A 40 11.20 8.50 -8.02
N SER A 41 12.40 8.79 -8.52
CA SER A 41 13.34 9.66 -7.83
C SER A 41 13.33 11.05 -8.45
N PHE A 42 13.50 12.05 -7.60
CA PHE A 42 13.70 13.45 -7.97
C PHE A 42 15.00 13.88 -7.30
N CYS A 43 16.07 13.80 -8.08
CA CYS A 43 17.42 14.08 -7.64
C CYS A 43 17.78 15.55 -7.91
N LYS A 44 19.02 15.94 -7.58
CA LYS A 44 19.52 17.29 -7.84
C LYS A 44 19.43 17.66 -9.32
N ASN A 45 19.44 18.97 -9.61
CA ASN A 45 19.35 19.52 -10.97
C ASN A 45 18.10 19.10 -11.77
N GLY A 46 17.06 18.61 -11.09
CA GLY A 46 15.82 18.17 -11.74
C GLY A 46 15.91 16.83 -12.45
N GLU A 47 16.95 16.02 -12.17
CA GLU A 47 17.06 14.66 -12.70
C GLU A 47 15.95 13.77 -12.11
N ILE A 48 15.21 13.09 -12.99
CA ILE A 48 14.09 12.23 -12.60
C ILE A 48 14.41 10.79 -13.01
N GLY A 49 14.45 9.89 -12.02
CA GLY A 49 14.61 8.46 -12.25
C GLY A 49 13.27 7.74 -12.29
N THR A 50 13.15 6.76 -13.19
CA THR A 50 12.01 5.84 -13.29
C THR A 50 12.49 4.41 -13.52
N GLY A 51 11.61 3.42 -13.34
CA GLY A 51 11.96 2.01 -13.52
C GLY A 51 13.09 1.60 -12.58
N GLU A 52 14.14 0.97 -13.11
CA GLU A 52 15.29 0.52 -12.32
C GLU A 52 16.07 1.67 -11.64
N ASN A 53 16.04 2.86 -12.25
CA ASN A 53 16.68 4.07 -11.75
C ASN A 53 15.80 4.89 -10.79
N GLY A 54 14.50 4.58 -10.68
CA GLY A 54 13.57 5.35 -9.85
C GLY A 54 13.84 5.26 -8.35
N ARG A 55 14.68 4.32 -7.93
CA ARG A 55 15.16 4.16 -6.55
C ARG A 55 16.56 4.70 -6.32
N LYS A 56 17.16 5.35 -7.32
CA LYS A 56 18.55 5.80 -7.28
C LYS A 56 18.65 7.30 -7.50
N CYS A 57 19.59 7.91 -6.79
CA CYS A 57 20.13 9.24 -7.09
C CYS A 57 21.65 9.16 -7.06
N PHE A 58 22.30 9.75 -8.05
CA PHE A 58 23.76 9.78 -8.19
C PHE A 58 24.31 11.19 -8.01
N ASN A 59 25.62 11.28 -7.82
CA ASN A 59 26.37 12.51 -7.61
C ASN A 59 25.83 13.37 -6.46
N ILE A 60 25.25 12.78 -5.43
CA ILE A 60 24.72 13.52 -4.28
C ILE A 60 25.88 14.21 -3.54
N SER A 61 25.62 15.42 -3.04
CA SER A 61 26.59 16.26 -2.34
C SER A 61 26.03 16.78 -1.02
N LEU A 62 26.92 17.30 -0.18
CA LEU A 62 26.54 17.93 1.08
C LEU A 62 25.52 19.06 0.86
N GLY A 63 24.42 19.04 1.61
CA GLY A 63 23.34 20.02 1.49
C GLY A 63 22.31 19.71 0.42
N ASP A 64 22.49 18.65 -0.38
CA ASP A 64 21.47 18.24 -1.35
C ASP A 64 20.22 17.71 -0.64
N GLN A 65 19.08 18.06 -1.21
CA GLN A 65 17.78 17.47 -0.89
C GLN A 65 17.33 16.62 -2.07
N VAL A 66 16.94 15.38 -1.80
CA VAL A 66 16.38 14.47 -2.80
C VAL A 66 15.02 13.98 -2.33
N GLU A 67 14.12 13.76 -3.28
CA GLU A 67 12.76 13.29 -3.03
C GLU A 67 12.54 11.96 -3.76
N PHE A 68 11.87 11.03 -3.09
CA PHE A 68 11.39 9.80 -3.70
C PHE A 68 9.87 9.74 -3.57
N GLU A 69 9.21 9.54 -4.70
CA GLU A 69 7.80 9.20 -4.76
C GLU A 69 7.67 7.68 -4.88
N ILE A 70 7.07 7.09 -3.85
CA ILE A 70 6.87 5.66 -3.72
C ILE A 70 5.39 5.39 -4.00
N THR A 71 5.13 4.58 -5.02
CA THR A 71 3.79 4.15 -5.39
C THR A 71 3.55 2.74 -4.86
N ILE A 72 2.59 2.59 -3.96
CA ILE A 72 2.20 1.33 -3.34
C ILE A 72 0.82 0.96 -3.86
N THR A 73 0.68 -0.22 -4.45
CA THR A 73 -0.59 -0.72 -4.98
C THR A 73 -0.96 -2.04 -4.31
N ALA A 74 -2.16 -2.08 -3.75
CA ALA A 74 -2.80 -3.28 -3.22
C ALA A 74 -3.71 -3.90 -4.29
N HIS A 75 -3.45 -5.16 -4.64
CA HIS A 75 -4.22 -5.96 -5.59
C HIS A 75 -5.21 -6.91 -4.91
N LYS A 76 -4.98 -7.20 -3.63
CA LYS A 76 -5.80 -8.10 -2.83
C LYS A 76 -5.97 -7.54 -1.43
N CYS A 77 -7.06 -7.96 -0.80
CA CYS A 77 -7.26 -7.78 0.63
C CYS A 77 -6.49 -8.83 1.42
N PRO A 78 -5.77 -8.43 2.48
CA PRO A 78 -5.12 -9.38 3.38
C PRO A 78 -6.16 -10.24 4.09
N LYS A 79 -5.72 -11.38 4.64
CA LYS A 79 -6.57 -12.16 5.56
C LYS A 79 -6.84 -11.32 6.82
N LYS A 80 -8.00 -11.54 7.45
CA LYS A 80 -8.43 -10.76 8.62
C LYS A 80 -7.35 -10.73 9.71
N ASP A 81 -7.25 -9.57 10.37
CA ASP A 81 -6.40 -9.28 11.53
C ASP A 81 -4.87 -9.25 11.29
N GLN A 82 -4.43 -9.18 10.03
CA GLN A 82 -3.02 -9.01 9.72
C GLN A 82 -2.65 -7.53 9.58
N THR A 83 -1.82 -7.03 10.50
CA THR A 83 -1.17 -5.72 10.34
C THR A 83 0.08 -5.92 9.48
N GLU A 84 0.14 -5.22 8.35
CA GLU A 84 1.24 -5.31 7.40
C GLU A 84 1.99 -3.97 7.35
N SER A 85 3.31 -4.04 7.18
CA SER A 85 4.13 -2.86 7.01
C SER A 85 5.21 -3.06 5.95
N ILE A 86 5.67 -1.96 5.37
CA ILE A 86 6.82 -1.91 4.46
C ILE A 86 7.83 -0.97 5.09
N LYS A 87 9.06 -1.44 5.26
CA LYS A 87 10.17 -0.61 5.72
C LYS A 87 10.97 -0.15 4.52
N ILE A 88 11.20 1.15 4.41
CA ILE A 88 12.01 1.78 3.36
C ILE A 88 13.26 2.34 4.00
N LYS A 89 14.42 2.04 3.42
CA LYS A 89 15.69 2.58 3.91
C LYS A 89 16.70 2.83 2.81
N PRO A 90 17.63 3.76 3.01
CA PRO A 90 18.86 3.82 2.23
C PRO A 90 19.69 2.54 2.39
N LEU A 91 20.19 2.02 1.28
CA LEU A 91 21.13 0.89 1.30
C LEU A 91 22.38 1.27 2.11
N GLY A 92 22.77 0.41 3.06
CA GLY A 92 23.94 0.62 3.92
C GLY A 92 23.69 1.48 5.16
N PHE A 93 22.45 1.93 5.40
CA PHE A 93 22.07 2.69 6.59
C PHE A 93 21.15 1.87 7.49
N ASN A 94 21.16 2.25 8.77
CA ASN A 94 20.28 1.68 9.79
C ASN A 94 18.96 2.43 9.92
N ASP A 95 18.94 3.71 9.55
CA ASP A 95 17.73 4.52 9.61
C ASP A 95 16.72 4.05 8.56
N GLU A 96 15.48 3.83 9.00
CA GLU A 96 14.40 3.34 8.15
C GLU A 96 13.09 4.08 8.43
N VAL A 97 12.26 4.15 7.40
CA VAL A 97 10.89 4.66 7.47
C VAL A 97 9.94 3.47 7.37
N GLU A 98 9.13 3.28 8.40
CA GLU A 98 8.10 2.24 8.40
C GLU A 98 6.76 2.79 7.89
N ILE A 99 6.22 2.15 6.85
CA ILE A 99 4.94 2.46 6.26
C ILE A 99 3.92 1.42 6.72
N LEU A 100 3.04 1.81 7.64
CA LEU A 100 1.94 0.97 8.11
C LEU A 100 0.80 0.94 7.07
N LEU A 101 0.45 -0.26 6.60
CA LEU A 101 -0.60 -0.50 5.61
C LEU A 101 -1.91 -0.82 6.32
N LYS A 102 -2.95 -0.02 6.06
CA LYS A 102 -4.31 -0.27 6.55
C LYS A 102 -5.22 -0.50 5.35
N PHE A 103 -5.51 -1.75 5.04
CA PHE A 103 -6.33 -2.08 3.87
C PHE A 103 -7.80 -1.76 4.13
N ILE A 104 -8.45 -1.06 3.19
CA ILE A 104 -9.91 -0.90 3.19
C ILE A 104 -10.48 -1.97 2.26
N CYS A 105 -11.12 -2.97 2.85
CA CYS A 105 -11.69 -4.12 2.13
C CYS A 105 -13.21 -4.13 2.11
N GLU A 106 -13.82 -3.32 2.98
CA GLU A 106 -15.27 -3.21 3.13
C GLU A 106 -15.67 -1.77 2.87
N CYS A 107 -16.84 -1.58 2.27
CA CYS A 107 -17.43 -0.27 2.04
C CYS A 107 -18.25 0.17 3.26
N ASP A 108 -18.28 1.47 3.55
CA ASP A 108 -19.03 1.99 4.71
C ASP A 108 -20.51 1.59 4.70
N CYS A 109 -21.14 1.51 3.51
CA CYS A 109 -22.54 1.09 3.37
C CYS A 109 -22.81 -0.37 3.79
N GLN A 110 -21.79 -1.22 3.85
CA GLN A 110 -21.93 -2.61 4.28
C GLN A 110 -22.17 -2.70 5.80
N GLN A 111 -21.73 -1.70 6.56
CA GLN A 111 -21.96 -1.64 8.01
C GLN A 111 -23.44 -1.45 8.37
N PHE A 112 -24.23 -0.91 7.44
CA PHE A 112 -25.67 -0.71 7.59
C PHE A 112 -26.50 -1.78 6.88
N GLY A 113 -25.86 -2.88 6.45
CA GLY A 113 -26.53 -4.00 5.82
C GLY A 113 -27.62 -4.57 6.72
N THR A 114 -28.79 -4.83 6.16
CA THR A 114 -29.88 -5.52 6.87
C THR A 114 -29.80 -7.01 6.55
N PRO A 115 -29.32 -7.86 7.48
CA PRO A 115 -29.36 -9.31 7.31
C PRO A 115 -30.81 -9.78 7.21
N ASP A 116 -31.01 -10.94 6.58
CA ASP A 116 -32.30 -11.59 6.37
C ASP A 116 -33.40 -10.64 5.88
N SER A 117 -33.03 -9.75 4.96
CA SER A 117 -33.93 -8.70 4.50
C SER A 117 -35.08 -9.30 3.69
N PRO A 118 -36.34 -8.90 3.96
CA PRO A 118 -37.47 -9.33 3.13
C PRO A 118 -37.36 -8.83 1.69
N LYS A 119 -36.52 -7.80 1.44
CA LYS A 119 -36.19 -7.33 0.08
C LYS A 119 -35.33 -8.34 -0.69
N CYS A 120 -34.72 -9.30 -0.02
CA CYS A 120 -33.81 -10.29 -0.58
C CYS A 120 -34.40 -11.70 -0.44
N HIS A 121 -35.19 -12.10 -1.44
CA HIS A 121 -35.78 -13.44 -1.57
C HIS A 121 -36.34 -14.01 -0.26
N PHE A 122 -37.34 -13.32 0.30
CA PHE A 122 -38.02 -13.72 1.54
C PHE A 122 -37.11 -13.87 2.76
N GLY A 123 -36.03 -13.08 2.85
CA GLY A 123 -35.10 -13.12 3.98
C GLY A 123 -33.90 -14.04 3.78
N ASN A 124 -33.68 -14.55 2.57
CA ASN A 124 -32.54 -15.43 2.28
C ASN A 124 -31.23 -14.66 1.99
N GLY A 125 -31.21 -13.33 2.16
CA GLY A 125 -30.04 -12.51 1.85
C GLY A 125 -29.93 -11.23 2.67
N THR A 126 -28.74 -10.64 2.66
CA THR A 126 -28.45 -9.35 3.30
C THR A 126 -28.67 -8.23 2.29
N PHE A 127 -29.49 -7.23 2.64
CA PHE A 127 -29.64 -6.02 1.83
C PHE A 127 -28.60 -4.99 2.26
N GLU A 128 -27.56 -4.78 1.44
CA GLU A 128 -26.46 -3.86 1.71
C GLU A 128 -26.08 -3.08 0.45
N CYS A 129 -25.66 -1.82 0.62
CA CYS A 129 -25.23 -0.95 -0.50
C CYS A 129 -26.23 -0.87 -1.67
N GLY A 130 -27.54 -0.98 -1.40
CA GLY A 130 -28.59 -0.94 -2.41
C GLY A 130 -28.82 -2.24 -3.18
N ALA A 131 -28.16 -3.34 -2.80
CA ALA A 131 -28.25 -4.63 -3.45
C ALA A 131 -28.40 -5.79 -2.45
N CYS A 132 -28.81 -6.96 -2.94
CA CYS A 132 -28.88 -8.18 -2.15
C CYS A 132 -27.59 -9.00 -2.27
N ARG A 133 -26.92 -9.22 -1.13
CA ARG A 133 -25.79 -10.15 -0.99
C ARG A 133 -26.29 -11.48 -0.43
N TYR A 134 -26.01 -12.57 -1.14
CA TYR A 134 -26.31 -13.94 -0.73
C TYR A 134 -25.01 -14.67 -0.39
N LEU A 135 -24.94 -15.32 0.77
CA LEU A 135 -23.80 -16.18 1.10
C LEU A 135 -23.80 -17.39 0.17
N ARG A 136 -22.70 -17.63 -0.54
CA ARG A 136 -22.52 -18.84 -1.36
C ARG A 136 -21.85 -19.93 -0.54
N ASP A 137 -22.52 -20.44 0.48
CA ASP A 137 -22.17 -21.73 1.10
C ASP A 137 -23.18 -22.79 0.64
N ILE A 138 -22.99 -23.29 -0.58
CA ILE A 138 -23.79 -24.40 -1.15
C ILE A 138 -23.21 -25.74 -0.65
N THR A 139 -22.99 -25.88 0.65
CA THR A 139 -22.51 -27.16 1.24
C THR A 139 -23.54 -27.79 2.18
N LEU A 140 -24.67 -27.14 2.46
CA LEU A 140 -25.61 -27.61 3.50
C LEU A 140 -27.07 -27.84 3.07
N LEU A 141 -27.39 -27.87 1.78
CA LEU A 141 -28.77 -28.13 1.31
C LEU A 141 -28.86 -29.15 0.17
N ILE A 142 -28.14 -30.28 0.29
CA ILE A 142 -28.52 -31.52 -0.42
C ILE A 142 -28.58 -32.66 0.59
N HIS A 143 -29.44 -32.55 1.59
CA HIS A 143 -29.89 -33.69 2.38
C HIS A 143 -31.31 -33.45 2.86
N THR A 144 -32.26 -33.67 1.94
CA THR A 144 -33.57 -34.27 2.20
C THR A 144 -33.99 -35.01 0.95
#